data_AF-R1GZQ7-F1
#
_entry.id   AF-R1GZQ7-F1
#
_cell.length_a   1.000
_cell.length_b   1.000
_cell.length_c   1.000
_cell.angle_alpha   90.00
_cell.angle_beta   90.00
_cell.angle_gamma   90.00
#
_symmetry.space_group_name_H-M   'P 1'
#
loop_
_entity.id
_entity.type
_entity.pdbx_description
1 polymer ?
#
loop_
_entity_poly.entity_id
_entity_poly.type
_entity_poly.pdbx_seq_one_letter_code
_entity_poly.pdbx_strand_id
1 'polypeptide(L)'
;MTNYRELLDSTMVPDEALNTINNERWIDSSKLICYERIDIVVKLIYLESVVKGFKSIFFDDLYREHLECFSNGNISEPGNDRKNDFFSFEESFLETYESIKVSGFDEIKSLVPVSNGTTIILDGAHRTTCAIYLREKVKVIDVNSPPKKFDVGYFIREGLPGIYIDHICKKYIEMREDKSFHAICIWPVGFNFLKSIDKEINENFEVIRKKRISLNNNGAHNFLSQIYSHDDWVGNYENDYQGVSTKREACFKRNKSEFMLYFVESDKDLKYVTDFKNNLRSKFGFGKHLLHITDNNQESKQIAELLLNENSISMLNNSYPTKSKRFQEKLHLFIEQIEMSNIRRDQVCIIGGGVLAALGIRDTQDIDYIYSGDDPCLNGDFDFKNKDFSNYKFSVDQILNSPDKHFYYLGLKFCSLEIVRELKTDRSEPKDIDDIKAIDIYLSNEKSLLDYFNLKIFLLKRVVRRGMISIRIGVGNVLRFLGIIDEIKKVLGMK
;
A
#
# COMPACT_ATOMS: atom_id res chain seq x y z
N MET A 1 25.11 -42.52 9.65
CA MET A 1 25.33 -41.08 9.41
C MET A 1 24.26 -40.63 8.45
N THR A 2 23.58 -39.52 8.73
CA THR A 2 22.67 -38.89 7.77
C THR A 2 23.46 -38.48 6.54
N ASN A 3 23.04 -38.92 5.35
CA ASN A 3 23.65 -38.50 4.09
C ASN A 3 23.07 -37.13 3.70
N TYR A 4 23.67 -36.04 4.19
CA TYR A 4 23.15 -34.68 3.95
C TYR A 4 23.02 -34.30 2.48
N ARG A 5 23.74 -34.97 1.58
CA ARG A 5 23.62 -34.74 0.14
C ARG A 5 22.30 -35.19 -0.46
N GLU A 6 21.61 -36.13 0.18
CA GLU A 6 20.25 -36.51 -0.22
C GLU A 6 19.22 -35.44 0.20
N LEU A 7 19.59 -34.53 1.11
CA LEU A 7 18.70 -33.53 1.71
C LEU A 7 18.99 -32.09 1.27
N LEU A 8 20.16 -31.85 0.65
CA LEU A 8 20.67 -30.51 0.32
C LEU A 8 21.22 -30.45 -1.10
N ASP A 9 20.79 -29.44 -1.86
CA ASP A 9 21.25 -29.17 -3.22
C ASP A 9 22.75 -28.77 -3.24
N SER A 10 23.54 -29.51 -4.03
CA SER A 10 24.99 -29.28 -4.18
C SER A 10 25.35 -27.99 -4.89
N THR A 11 24.47 -27.44 -5.74
CA THR A 11 24.67 -26.15 -6.40
C THR A 11 24.51 -25.00 -5.41
N MET A 12 23.65 -25.18 -4.40
CA MET A 12 23.34 -24.17 -3.40
C MET A 12 24.20 -24.28 -2.15
N VAL A 13 24.65 -25.49 -1.81
CA VAL A 13 25.50 -25.81 -0.66
C VAL A 13 26.71 -26.65 -1.12
N PRO A 14 27.90 -26.05 -1.31
CA PRO A 14 29.11 -26.76 -1.77
C PRO A 14 29.58 -27.87 -0.82
N ASP A 15 30.29 -28.88 -1.33
CA ASP A 15 30.80 -30.04 -0.54
C ASP A 15 31.70 -29.64 0.62
N GLU A 16 32.54 -28.64 0.39
CA GLU A 16 33.43 -28.09 1.40
C GLU A 16 32.65 -27.52 2.61
N ALA A 17 31.45 -27.00 2.37
CA ALA A 17 30.60 -26.43 3.40
C ALA A 17 29.89 -27.49 4.26
N LEU A 18 29.69 -28.71 3.73
CA LEU A 18 29.16 -29.84 4.51
C LEU A 18 30.20 -30.48 5.43
N ASN A 19 31.49 -30.32 5.15
CA ASN A 19 32.56 -30.86 6.00
C ASN A 19 32.75 -30.07 7.31
N THR A 20 32.02 -28.96 7.46
CA THR A 20 32.10 -28.02 8.58
C THR A 20 30.71 -27.75 9.20
N ILE A 21 29.86 -28.78 9.21
CA ILE A 21 28.51 -28.72 9.82
C ILE A 21 28.65 -28.49 11.33
N ASN A 22 28.02 -27.41 11.80
CA ASN A 22 28.17 -27.00 13.19
C ASN A 22 27.05 -27.54 14.09
N ASN A 23 25.76 -27.45 13.70
CA ASN A 23 24.62 -27.96 14.48
C ASN A 23 23.30 -28.03 13.65
N GLU A 24 22.47 -29.02 13.94
CA GLU A 24 21.06 -29.05 13.52
C GLU A 24 20.13 -28.55 14.63
N ARG A 25 19.04 -27.84 14.30
CA ARG A 25 18.05 -27.41 15.29
C ARG A 25 16.67 -27.16 14.68
N TRP A 26 15.63 -27.37 15.49
CA TRP A 26 14.29 -26.89 15.15
C TRP A 26 14.17 -25.39 15.43
N ILE A 27 13.59 -24.65 14.50
CA ILE A 27 13.31 -23.22 14.66
C ILE A 27 11.87 -22.92 14.23
N ASP A 28 11.26 -21.94 14.88
CA ASP A 28 10.04 -21.30 14.35
C ASP A 28 10.35 -20.67 13.00
N SER A 29 9.60 -21.05 11.96
CA SER A 29 9.86 -20.62 10.59
C SER A 29 9.70 -19.12 10.39
N SER A 30 8.88 -18.44 11.20
CA SER A 30 8.73 -16.97 11.15
C SER A 30 10.05 -16.23 11.36
N LYS A 31 11.00 -16.83 12.10
CA LYS A 31 12.34 -16.27 12.34
C LYS A 31 13.25 -16.29 11.12
N LEU A 32 12.86 -16.98 10.04
CA LEU A 32 13.60 -17.09 8.79
C LEU A 32 13.23 -16.00 7.78
N ILE A 33 12.21 -15.19 8.07
CA ILE A 33 11.92 -14.00 7.28
C ILE A 33 12.98 -12.94 7.61
N CYS A 34 13.68 -12.40 6.61
CA CYS A 34 14.65 -11.32 6.78
C CYS A 34 14.79 -10.50 5.50
N TYR A 35 15.35 -9.29 5.60
CA TYR A 35 15.45 -8.36 4.47
C TYR A 35 16.45 -8.84 3.40
N GLU A 36 17.46 -9.64 3.78
CA GLU A 36 18.43 -10.24 2.86
C GLU A 36 17.81 -11.32 1.98
N ARG A 37 16.64 -11.82 2.36
CA ARG A 37 15.86 -12.86 1.67
C ARG A 37 14.46 -12.35 1.38
N ILE A 38 14.36 -11.15 0.81
CA ILE A 38 13.07 -10.52 0.48
C ILE A 38 12.27 -11.35 -0.55
N ASP A 39 12.96 -12.24 -1.27
CA ASP A 39 12.37 -13.25 -2.15
C ASP A 39 11.38 -14.20 -1.44
N ILE A 40 11.51 -14.39 -0.11
CA ILE A 40 10.55 -15.13 0.71
C ILE A 40 9.23 -14.35 0.82
N VAL A 41 9.29 -13.02 0.94
CA VAL A 41 8.10 -12.15 1.01
C VAL A 41 7.29 -12.25 -0.28
N VAL A 42 7.97 -12.27 -1.43
CA VAL A 42 7.30 -12.45 -2.73
C VAL A 42 6.54 -13.77 -2.80
N LYS A 43 7.18 -14.85 -2.36
CA LYS A 43 6.59 -16.19 -2.31
C LYS A 43 5.43 -16.27 -1.32
N LEU A 44 5.51 -15.57 -0.17
CA LEU A 44 4.41 -15.48 0.80
C LEU A 44 3.20 -14.75 0.23
N ILE A 45 3.43 -13.62 -0.45
CA ILE A 45 2.37 -12.85 -1.12
C ILE A 45 1.61 -13.74 -2.12
N TYR A 46 2.35 -14.47 -2.96
CA TYR A 46 1.78 -15.37 -3.96
C TYR A 46 1.08 -16.59 -3.33
N LEU A 47 1.70 -17.24 -2.34
CA LEU A 47 1.08 -18.39 -1.66
C LEU A 47 -0.22 -17.98 -0.95
N GLU A 48 -0.23 -16.82 -0.29
CA GLU A 48 -1.42 -16.27 0.34
C GLU A 48 -2.54 -16.02 -0.69
N SER A 49 -2.21 -15.46 -1.86
CA SER A 49 -3.22 -15.20 -2.89
C SER A 49 -3.84 -16.49 -3.43
N VAL A 50 -3.03 -17.53 -3.66
CA VAL A 50 -3.55 -18.82 -4.13
C VAL A 50 -4.42 -19.48 -3.05
N VAL A 51 -3.93 -19.57 -1.81
CA VAL A 51 -4.66 -20.26 -0.73
C VAL A 51 -5.96 -19.54 -0.36
N LYS A 52 -5.99 -18.21 -0.41
CA LYS A 52 -7.21 -17.43 -0.18
C LYS A 52 -8.11 -17.32 -1.41
N GLY A 53 -7.65 -17.79 -2.57
CA GLY A 53 -8.41 -17.74 -3.82
C GLY A 53 -8.64 -16.30 -4.32
N PHE A 54 -7.69 -15.40 -4.10
CA PHE A 54 -7.80 -14.01 -4.56
C PHE A 54 -7.86 -13.96 -6.08
N LYS A 55 -8.88 -13.30 -6.62
CA LYS A 55 -9.07 -13.16 -8.06
C LYS A 55 -8.27 -11.99 -8.61
N SER A 56 -6.94 -12.04 -8.59
CA SER A 56 -6.07 -10.96 -9.10
C SER A 56 -4.81 -11.45 -9.80
N ILE A 57 -4.67 -11.11 -11.08
CA ILE A 57 -3.49 -11.40 -11.91
C ILE A 57 -2.20 -10.74 -11.39
N PHE A 58 -2.31 -9.68 -10.58
CA PHE A 58 -1.16 -8.96 -10.04
C PHE A 58 -0.18 -9.87 -9.27
N PHE A 59 -0.72 -10.87 -8.57
CA PHE A 59 0.11 -11.79 -7.77
C PHE A 59 0.87 -12.78 -8.64
N ASP A 60 0.24 -13.27 -9.70
CA ASP A 60 0.86 -14.17 -10.68
C ASP A 60 1.96 -13.43 -11.44
N ASP A 61 1.68 -12.21 -11.90
CA ASP A 61 2.65 -11.36 -12.59
C ASP A 61 3.84 -11.04 -11.68
N LEU A 62 3.59 -10.65 -10.42
CA LEU A 62 4.64 -10.38 -9.44
C LEU A 62 5.52 -11.62 -9.20
N TYR A 63 4.92 -12.80 -9.02
CA TYR A 63 5.69 -14.02 -8.77
C TYR A 63 6.52 -14.42 -10.00
N ARG A 64 5.94 -14.33 -11.20
CA ARG A 64 6.60 -14.61 -12.48
C ARG A 64 7.81 -13.71 -12.69
N GLU A 65 7.64 -12.40 -12.62
CA GLU A 65 8.69 -11.40 -12.80
C GLU A 65 9.83 -11.58 -11.79
N HIS A 66 9.49 -11.95 -10.55
CA HIS A 66 10.49 -12.31 -9.55
C HIS A 66 11.28 -13.58 -9.90
N LEU A 67 10.65 -14.61 -10.50
CA LEU A 67 11.36 -15.81 -10.96
C LEU A 67 12.30 -15.51 -12.14
N GLU A 68 11.88 -14.61 -13.03
CA GLU A 68 12.69 -14.13 -14.14
C GLU A 68 14.00 -13.47 -13.69
N CYS A 69 13.97 -12.73 -12.56
CA CYS A 69 15.18 -12.12 -11.97
C CYS A 69 16.27 -13.15 -11.59
N PHE A 70 15.93 -14.41 -11.30
CA PHE A 70 16.94 -15.44 -10.98
C PHE A 70 17.58 -16.09 -12.21
N SER A 71 16.99 -15.90 -13.39
CA SER A 71 17.28 -16.70 -14.58
C SER A 71 17.46 -15.83 -15.84
N ASN A 72 17.69 -14.53 -15.67
CA ASN A 72 17.80 -13.56 -16.75
C ASN A 72 16.64 -13.65 -17.75
N GLY A 73 15.41 -13.79 -17.24
CA GLY A 73 14.18 -13.88 -18.05
C GLY A 73 13.79 -15.28 -18.54
N ASN A 74 14.56 -16.33 -18.24
CA ASN A 74 14.30 -17.67 -18.81
C ASN A 74 13.41 -18.58 -17.94
N ILE A 75 13.11 -18.19 -16.70
CA ILE A 75 12.37 -18.99 -15.69
C ILE A 75 12.88 -20.43 -15.63
N SER A 76 14.14 -20.62 -15.23
CA SER A 76 14.78 -21.94 -15.16
C SER A 76 15.46 -22.15 -13.81
N GLU A 77 15.28 -23.33 -13.22
CA GLU A 77 15.99 -23.74 -12.01
C GLU A 77 17.33 -24.40 -12.37
N PRO A 78 18.47 -23.87 -11.89
CA PRO A 78 19.77 -24.51 -12.12
C PRO A 78 19.77 -25.97 -11.61
N GLY A 79 20.14 -26.91 -12.48
CA GLY A 79 20.21 -28.33 -12.12
C GLY A 79 18.88 -29.10 -12.21
N ASN A 80 17.79 -28.46 -12.66
CA ASN A 80 16.50 -29.12 -12.85
C ASN A 80 15.90 -28.81 -14.23
N ASP A 81 16.23 -29.66 -15.22
CA ASP A 81 15.79 -29.48 -16.62
C ASP A 81 14.27 -29.53 -16.82
N ARG A 82 13.52 -30.04 -15.84
CA ARG A 82 12.05 -30.15 -15.89
C ARG A 82 11.34 -28.91 -15.38
N LYS A 83 12.02 -28.07 -14.61
CA LYS A 83 11.43 -26.87 -14.00
C LYS A 83 11.96 -25.63 -14.70
N ASN A 84 11.44 -25.44 -15.90
CA ASN A 84 11.91 -24.49 -16.89
C ASN A 84 10.79 -23.59 -17.45
N ASP A 85 9.63 -23.57 -16.78
CA ASP A 85 8.54 -22.66 -17.07
C ASP A 85 7.76 -22.30 -15.79
N PHE A 86 6.96 -21.25 -15.86
CA PHE A 86 6.19 -20.75 -14.72
C PHE A 86 5.27 -21.81 -14.10
N PHE A 87 4.58 -22.61 -14.92
CA PHE A 87 3.62 -23.62 -14.45
C PHE A 87 4.30 -24.71 -13.64
N SER A 88 5.48 -25.15 -14.08
CA SER A 88 6.30 -26.15 -13.37
C SER A 88 6.82 -25.61 -12.03
N PHE A 89 7.14 -24.31 -11.97
CA PHE A 89 7.49 -23.66 -10.70
C PHE A 89 6.30 -23.57 -9.74
N GLU A 90 5.14 -23.15 -10.25
CA GLU A 90 3.88 -23.04 -9.51
C GLU A 90 3.42 -24.40 -8.97
N GLU A 91 3.31 -25.43 -9.83
CA GLU A 91 2.89 -26.78 -9.45
C GLU A 91 3.79 -27.33 -8.34
N SER A 92 5.12 -27.29 -8.52
CA SER A 92 6.09 -27.75 -7.52
C SER A 92 5.96 -27.00 -6.18
N PHE A 93 5.67 -25.68 -6.22
CA PHE A 93 5.48 -24.89 -5.01
C PHE A 93 4.19 -25.29 -4.28
N LEU A 94 3.09 -25.49 -5.00
CA LEU A 94 1.81 -25.90 -4.42
C LEU A 94 1.82 -27.35 -3.92
N GLU A 95 2.51 -28.26 -4.60
CA GLU A 95 2.77 -29.61 -4.09
C GLU A 95 3.55 -29.58 -2.77
N THR A 96 4.57 -28.73 -2.67
CA THR A 96 5.33 -28.52 -1.43
C THR A 96 4.42 -28.00 -0.31
N TYR A 97 3.55 -27.05 -0.62
CA TYR A 97 2.56 -26.52 0.32
C TYR A 97 1.61 -27.60 0.83
N GLU A 98 0.99 -28.36 -0.07
CA GLU A 98 0.05 -29.42 0.30
C GLU A 98 0.75 -30.54 1.09
N SER A 99 1.98 -30.91 0.72
CA SER A 99 2.76 -31.89 1.49
C SER A 99 2.99 -31.43 2.94
N ILE A 100 3.44 -30.19 3.15
CA ILE A 100 3.72 -29.67 4.50
C ILE A 100 2.43 -29.46 5.28
N LYS A 101 1.35 -29.03 4.63
CA LYS A 101 0.02 -28.86 5.25
C LYS A 101 -0.56 -30.18 5.76
N VAL A 102 -0.37 -31.28 5.02
CA VAL A 102 -0.90 -32.60 5.41
C VAL A 102 -0.01 -33.29 6.44
N SER A 103 1.32 -33.23 6.26
CA SER A 103 2.27 -34.08 7.02
C SER A 103 3.18 -33.31 7.98
N GLY A 104 3.12 -31.98 8.00
CA GLY A 104 4.11 -31.12 8.64
C GLY A 104 5.44 -31.09 7.87
N PHE A 105 6.43 -30.39 8.42
CA PHE A 105 7.78 -30.38 7.88
C PHE A 105 8.51 -31.69 8.21
N ASP A 106 8.97 -32.41 7.18
CA ASP A 106 9.60 -33.72 7.31
C ASP A 106 11.14 -33.61 7.25
N GLU A 107 11.80 -33.69 8.41
CA GLU A 107 13.27 -33.59 8.52
C GLU A 107 14.03 -34.77 7.89
N ILE A 108 13.35 -35.88 7.60
CA ILE A 108 13.95 -37.03 6.90
C ILE A 108 13.98 -36.77 5.39
N LYS A 109 13.07 -35.95 4.86
CA LYS A 109 13.01 -35.59 3.43
C LYS A 109 13.78 -34.32 3.10
N SER A 110 13.86 -33.36 4.02
CA SER A 110 14.49 -32.07 3.72
C SER A 110 14.98 -31.34 4.96
N LEU A 111 16.05 -30.56 4.77
CA LEU A 111 16.57 -29.60 5.74
C LEU A 111 16.62 -28.20 5.12
N VAL A 112 16.55 -27.17 5.96
CA VAL A 112 16.73 -25.79 5.53
C VAL A 112 18.16 -25.34 5.91
N PRO A 113 19.09 -25.23 4.95
CA PRO A 113 20.45 -24.79 5.27
C PRO A 113 20.46 -23.29 5.57
N VAL A 114 21.12 -22.90 6.66
CA VAL A 114 21.32 -21.50 7.06
C VAL A 114 22.79 -21.15 7.13
N SER A 115 23.12 -19.89 6.89
CA SER A 115 24.49 -19.39 6.89
C SER A 115 25.02 -19.16 8.31
N ASN A 116 26.15 -19.75 8.67
CA ASN A 116 27.04 -19.32 9.76
C ASN A 116 26.34 -18.94 11.09
N GLY A 117 25.43 -19.78 11.59
CA GLY A 117 24.71 -19.55 12.84
C GLY A 117 23.63 -18.46 12.78
N THR A 118 23.40 -17.87 11.61
CA THR A 118 22.34 -16.89 11.35
C THR A 118 21.00 -17.58 11.07
N THR A 119 19.98 -16.78 10.76
CA THR A 119 18.69 -17.24 10.23
C THR A 119 18.55 -17.04 8.72
N ILE A 120 19.62 -16.61 8.04
CA ILE A 120 19.61 -16.36 6.60
C ILE A 120 19.71 -17.70 5.87
N ILE A 121 18.62 -18.09 5.21
CA ILE A 121 18.55 -19.34 4.48
C ILE A 121 19.45 -19.30 3.23
N LEU A 122 20.13 -20.40 2.94
CA LEU A 122 20.96 -20.59 1.74
C LEU A 122 20.16 -21.26 0.62
N ASP A 123 19.19 -22.10 0.97
CA ASP A 123 18.31 -22.79 0.04
C ASP A 123 16.96 -23.06 0.71
N GLY A 124 15.95 -23.45 -0.07
CA GLY A 124 14.66 -23.86 0.44
C GLY A 124 13.67 -22.74 0.62
N ALA A 125 13.68 -21.76 -0.27
CA ALA A 125 12.76 -20.63 -0.22
C ALA A 125 11.29 -21.08 -0.24
N HIS A 126 10.91 -22.03 -1.10
CA HIS A 126 9.54 -22.55 -1.16
C HIS A 126 9.14 -23.29 0.13
N ARG A 127 9.93 -24.30 0.55
CA ARG A 127 9.66 -25.05 1.80
C ARG A 127 9.60 -24.15 3.04
N THR A 128 10.52 -23.20 3.13
CA THR A 128 10.53 -22.19 4.20
C THR A 128 9.27 -21.32 4.15
N THR A 129 8.88 -20.85 2.96
CA THR A 129 7.67 -20.05 2.77
C THR A 129 6.41 -20.81 3.17
N CYS A 130 6.26 -22.06 2.73
CA CYS A 130 5.12 -22.91 3.10
C CYS A 130 5.03 -23.07 4.63
N ALA A 131 6.16 -23.36 5.28
CA ALA A 131 6.20 -23.51 6.73
C ALA A 131 5.86 -22.20 7.46
N ILE A 132 6.36 -21.05 6.97
CA ILE A 132 5.98 -19.73 7.51
C ILE A 132 4.48 -19.53 7.44
N TYR A 133 3.88 -19.75 6.26
CA TYR A 133 2.45 -19.54 6.04
C TYR A 133 1.60 -20.45 6.94
N LEU A 134 2.01 -21.71 7.11
CA LEU A 134 1.34 -22.69 7.95
C LEU A 134 1.66 -22.54 9.45
N ARG A 135 2.56 -21.63 9.83
CA ARG A 135 3.07 -21.44 11.20
C ARG A 135 3.73 -22.69 11.77
N GLU A 136 4.39 -23.45 10.92
CA GLU A 136 5.11 -24.66 11.26
C GLU A 136 6.55 -24.37 11.66
N LYS A 137 7.14 -25.26 12.45
CA LYS A 137 8.59 -25.24 12.67
C LYS A 137 9.30 -25.94 11.51
N VAL A 138 10.55 -25.56 11.28
CA VAL A 138 11.42 -26.25 10.31
C VAL A 138 12.71 -26.71 10.97
N LYS A 139 13.27 -27.78 10.43
CA LYS A 139 14.59 -28.26 10.82
C LYS A 139 15.65 -27.54 9.99
N VAL A 140 16.48 -26.74 10.65
CA VAL A 140 17.59 -26.04 10.02
C VAL A 140 18.92 -26.74 10.30
N ILE A 141 19.83 -26.62 9.35
CA ILE A 141 21.22 -27.04 9.47
C ILE A 141 22.14 -25.86 9.24
N ASP A 142 23.06 -25.64 10.17
CA ASP A 142 24.05 -24.58 10.08
C ASP A 142 25.22 -25.01 9.19
N VAL A 143 25.48 -24.22 8.15
CA VAL A 143 26.48 -24.47 7.14
C VAL A 143 27.45 -23.30 7.11
N ASN A 144 28.76 -23.61 7.05
CA ASN A 144 29.81 -22.61 6.95
C ASN A 144 29.89 -22.01 5.53
N SER A 145 28.94 -21.15 5.20
CA SER A 145 28.79 -20.50 3.89
C SER A 145 28.31 -19.07 4.06
N PRO A 146 28.80 -18.09 3.28
CA PRO A 146 28.33 -16.71 3.38
C PRO A 146 26.82 -16.59 3.09
N PRO A 147 26.13 -15.62 3.70
CA PRO A 147 24.70 -15.45 3.52
C PRO A 147 24.37 -15.08 2.07
N LYS A 148 23.27 -15.63 1.54
CA LYS A 148 22.72 -15.20 0.26
C LYS A 148 22.01 -13.86 0.42
N LYS A 149 22.21 -12.98 -0.56
CA LYS A 149 21.65 -11.63 -0.58
C LYS A 149 20.71 -11.45 -1.77
N PHE A 150 19.48 -11.91 -1.59
CA PHE A 150 18.33 -11.65 -2.47
C PHE A 150 17.46 -10.57 -1.82
N ASP A 151 18.09 -9.41 -1.59
CA ASP A 151 17.46 -8.24 -0.99
C ASP A 151 16.78 -7.36 -2.05
N VAL A 152 16.14 -6.28 -1.63
CA VAL A 152 15.55 -5.29 -2.54
C VAL A 152 16.58 -4.75 -3.54
N GLY A 153 17.83 -4.56 -3.09
CA GLY A 153 18.93 -4.10 -3.94
C GLY A 153 19.26 -5.08 -5.08
N TYR A 154 19.22 -6.38 -4.82
CA TYR A 154 19.35 -7.42 -5.83
C TYR A 154 18.25 -7.31 -6.88
N PHE A 155 16.97 -7.32 -6.48
CA PHE A 155 15.86 -7.29 -7.43
C PHE A 155 15.79 -6.00 -8.26
N ILE A 156 16.20 -4.86 -7.71
CA ILE A 156 16.35 -3.63 -8.49
C ILE A 156 17.41 -3.78 -9.59
N ARG A 157 18.55 -4.43 -9.30
CA ARG A 157 19.62 -4.65 -10.30
C ARG A 157 19.20 -5.64 -11.38
N GLU A 158 18.46 -6.67 -10.99
CA GLU A 158 17.92 -7.68 -11.91
C GLU A 158 16.66 -7.22 -12.66
N GLY A 159 16.26 -5.95 -12.51
CA GLY A 159 15.24 -5.32 -13.35
C GLY A 159 13.80 -5.47 -12.86
N LEU A 160 13.55 -5.93 -11.63
CA LEU A 160 12.18 -6.04 -11.10
C LEU A 160 11.49 -4.66 -11.09
N PRO A 161 10.30 -4.53 -11.71
CA PRO A 161 9.59 -3.25 -11.77
C PRO A 161 9.40 -2.56 -10.42
N GLY A 162 9.52 -1.24 -10.41
CA GLY A 162 9.47 -0.43 -9.18
C GLY A 162 8.16 -0.59 -8.39
N ILE A 163 7.03 -0.82 -9.08
CA ILE A 163 5.74 -1.09 -8.44
C ILE A 163 5.77 -2.36 -7.58
N TYR A 164 6.45 -3.41 -8.05
CA TYR A 164 6.63 -4.65 -7.31
C TYR A 164 7.59 -4.46 -6.14
N ILE A 165 8.74 -3.80 -6.38
CA ILE A 165 9.69 -3.47 -5.32
C ILE A 165 9.01 -2.74 -4.17
N ASP A 166 8.24 -1.71 -4.48
CA ASP A 166 7.56 -0.89 -3.47
C ASP A 166 6.45 -1.68 -2.76
N HIS A 167 5.71 -2.53 -3.48
CA HIS A 167 4.72 -3.43 -2.89
C HIS A 167 5.35 -4.45 -1.93
N ILE A 168 6.45 -5.10 -2.33
CA ILE A 168 7.20 -6.07 -1.52
C ILE A 168 7.73 -5.40 -0.25
N CYS A 169 8.35 -4.22 -0.38
CA CYS A 169 8.85 -3.45 0.78
C CYS A 169 7.73 -3.15 1.78
N LYS A 170 6.57 -2.69 1.29
CA LYS A 170 5.41 -2.42 2.14
C LYS A 170 4.92 -3.69 2.83
N LYS A 171 4.78 -4.80 2.08
CA LYS A 171 4.34 -6.09 2.63
C LYS A 171 5.28 -6.65 3.68
N TYR A 172 6.59 -6.48 3.51
CA TYR A 172 7.59 -6.87 4.52
C TYR A 172 7.36 -6.13 5.85
N ILE A 173 7.19 -4.81 5.80
CA ILE A 173 6.90 -3.96 6.97
C ILE A 173 5.56 -4.35 7.62
N GLU A 174 4.56 -4.71 6.81
CA GLU A 174 3.24 -5.17 7.29
C GLU A 174 3.33 -6.52 8.01
N MET A 175 4.07 -7.48 7.45
CA MET A 175 4.14 -8.87 7.93
C MET A 175 5.01 -9.05 9.19
N ARG A 176 6.02 -8.21 9.38
CA ARG A 176 7.03 -8.36 10.45
C ARG A 176 6.69 -7.56 11.71
N GLU A 177 5.58 -7.90 12.33
CA GLU A 177 5.13 -7.21 13.55
C GLU A 177 6.07 -7.40 14.75
N ASP A 178 6.94 -8.41 14.72
CA ASP A 178 7.98 -8.67 15.72
C ASP A 178 9.20 -7.74 15.63
N LYS A 179 9.31 -6.93 14.57
CA LYS A 179 10.45 -6.04 14.30
C LYS A 179 10.07 -4.56 14.41
N SER A 180 11.06 -3.71 14.65
CA SER A 180 10.87 -2.25 14.59
C SER A 180 11.30 -1.71 13.23
N PHE A 181 10.42 -0.94 12.61
CA PHE A 181 10.65 -0.27 11.34
C PHE A 181 10.54 1.22 11.49
N HIS A 182 11.46 1.93 10.84
CA HIS A 182 11.45 3.39 10.81
C HIS A 182 11.52 3.90 9.37
N ALA A 183 10.66 4.85 9.06
CA ALA A 183 10.75 5.64 7.84
C ALA A 183 11.56 6.91 8.13
N ILE A 184 12.64 7.13 7.38
CA ILE A 184 13.49 8.31 7.49
C ILE A 184 13.29 9.18 6.25
N CYS A 185 12.70 10.35 6.43
CA CYS A 185 12.53 11.37 5.40
C CYS A 185 13.60 12.45 5.58
N ILE A 186 14.61 12.49 4.71
CA ILE A 186 15.61 13.56 4.67
C ILE A 186 15.08 14.68 3.79
N TRP A 187 14.67 15.78 4.41
CA TRP A 187 14.04 16.90 3.72
C TRP A 187 14.99 17.63 2.76
N PRO A 188 14.47 18.40 1.78
CA PRO A 188 15.29 19.07 0.78
C PRO A 188 16.41 19.98 1.35
N VAL A 189 16.19 20.57 2.53
CA VAL A 189 17.22 21.37 3.23
C VAL A 189 18.42 20.55 3.71
N GLY A 190 18.25 19.25 3.94
CA GLY A 190 19.31 18.32 4.35
C GLY A 190 20.17 17.80 3.20
N PHE A 191 19.83 18.11 1.94
CA PHE A 191 20.49 17.51 0.77
C PHE A 191 21.99 17.82 0.66
N ASN A 192 22.44 18.97 1.17
CA ASN A 192 23.87 19.30 1.20
C ASN A 192 24.69 18.31 2.04
N PHE A 193 24.04 17.60 2.97
CA PHE A 193 24.65 16.62 3.86
C PHE A 193 24.23 15.18 3.51
N LEU A 194 23.54 14.97 2.39
CA LEU A 194 22.92 13.69 2.06
C LEU A 194 23.91 12.53 2.09
N LYS A 195 25.12 12.71 1.54
CA LYS A 195 26.16 11.65 1.56
C LYS A 195 26.58 11.29 2.99
N SER A 196 26.73 12.28 3.86
CA SER A 196 27.12 12.05 5.25
C SER A 196 25.99 11.40 6.05
N ILE A 197 24.74 11.85 5.86
CA ILE A 197 23.57 11.25 6.51
C ILE A 197 23.35 9.83 6.00
N ASP A 198 23.52 9.59 4.70
CA ASP A 198 23.42 8.25 4.11
C ASP A 198 24.43 7.29 4.75
N LYS A 199 25.68 7.72 4.93
CA LYS A 199 26.69 6.92 5.64
C LYS A 199 26.25 6.59 7.06
N GLU A 200 25.81 7.59 7.83
CA GLU A 200 25.33 7.39 9.21
C GLU A 200 24.14 6.41 9.27
N ILE A 201 23.20 6.48 8.33
CA ILE A 201 22.07 5.54 8.28
C ILE A 201 22.57 4.11 8.05
N ASN A 202 23.43 3.89 7.05
CA ASN A 202 23.94 2.56 6.72
C ASN A 202 24.85 1.97 7.82
N GLU A 203 25.49 2.80 8.64
CA GLU A 203 26.32 2.35 9.76
C GLU A 203 25.51 1.98 11.01
N ASN A 204 24.26 2.45 11.13
CA ASN A 204 23.45 2.28 12.34
C ASN A 204 22.20 1.41 12.13
N PHE A 205 21.74 1.21 10.88
CA PHE A 205 20.51 0.49 10.58
C PHE A 205 20.61 -0.38 9.33
N GLU A 206 19.79 -1.42 9.28
CA GLU A 206 19.61 -2.25 8.09
C GLU A 206 18.65 -1.55 7.12
N VAL A 207 19.15 -1.15 5.96
CA VAL A 207 18.37 -0.39 4.96
C VAL A 207 17.61 -1.34 4.06
N ILE A 208 16.28 -1.38 4.20
CA ILE A 208 15.38 -2.18 3.37
C ILE A 208 15.16 -1.50 2.02
N ARG A 209 14.89 -0.19 2.04
CA ARG A 209 14.53 0.58 0.85
C ARG A 209 15.09 1.99 0.95
N LYS A 210 15.69 2.48 -0.14
CA LYS A 210 16.09 3.87 -0.33
C LYS A 210 15.45 4.40 -1.61
N LYS A 211 14.58 5.40 -1.53
CA LYS A 211 13.80 5.94 -2.65
C LYS A 211 13.87 7.47 -2.68
N ARG A 212 13.98 8.06 -3.88
CA ARG A 212 13.80 9.51 -4.08
C ARG A 212 12.31 9.77 -4.32
N ILE A 213 11.74 10.72 -3.60
CA ILE A 213 10.32 11.10 -3.71
C ILE A 213 10.23 12.55 -4.17
N SER A 214 9.29 12.85 -5.07
CA SER A 214 9.00 14.21 -5.52
C SER A 214 7.58 14.61 -5.14
N LEU A 215 7.46 15.63 -4.29
CA LEU A 215 6.20 16.24 -3.91
C LEU A 215 6.22 17.74 -4.25
N ASN A 216 5.24 18.22 -5.01
CA ASN A 216 5.03 19.64 -5.22
C ASN A 216 4.57 20.32 -3.90
N ASN A 217 4.36 21.63 -3.90
CA ASN A 217 3.95 22.35 -2.68
C ASN A 217 2.62 21.85 -2.08
N ASN A 218 1.72 21.34 -2.93
CA ASN A 218 0.46 20.72 -2.52
C ASN A 218 0.68 19.31 -1.98
N GLY A 219 1.49 18.49 -2.64
CA GLY A 219 1.91 17.18 -2.18
C GLY A 219 2.60 17.21 -0.83
N ALA A 220 3.52 18.16 -0.62
CA ALA A 220 4.16 18.34 0.68
C ALA A 220 3.15 18.75 1.76
N HIS A 221 2.17 19.59 1.43
CA HIS A 221 1.10 19.95 2.37
C HIS A 221 0.21 18.74 2.73
N ASN A 222 -0.25 17.99 1.73
CA ASN A 222 -1.09 16.79 1.92
C ASN A 222 -0.34 15.64 2.60
N PHE A 223 0.97 15.53 2.42
CA PHE A 223 1.79 14.53 3.07
C PHE A 223 2.02 14.88 4.54
N LEU A 224 2.44 16.12 4.82
CA LEU A 224 2.70 16.60 6.17
C LEU A 224 1.42 16.63 7.03
N SER A 225 0.27 16.99 6.47
CA SER A 225 -1.02 16.96 7.19
C SER A 225 -1.41 15.55 7.64
N GLN A 226 -1.04 14.52 6.88
CA GLN A 226 -1.35 13.13 7.22
C GLN A 226 -0.36 12.53 8.22
N ILE A 227 0.95 12.72 8.04
CA ILE A 227 1.95 12.10 8.94
C ILE A 227 2.06 12.80 10.30
N TYR A 228 1.59 14.05 10.39
CA TYR A 228 1.52 14.80 11.64
C TYR A 228 0.07 14.93 12.15
N SER A 229 -0.90 14.16 11.63
CA SER A 229 -2.32 14.36 11.94
C SER A 229 -2.69 14.22 13.42
N HIS A 230 -1.83 13.62 14.24
CA HIS A 230 -1.99 13.47 15.70
C HIS A 230 -1.53 14.69 16.50
N ASP A 231 -0.84 15.64 15.87
CA ASP A 231 -0.31 16.83 16.52
C ASP A 231 -1.30 18.00 16.42
N ASP A 232 -1.71 18.55 17.58
CA ASP A 232 -2.66 19.67 17.66
C ASP A 232 -2.27 20.90 16.81
N TRP A 233 -0.97 21.15 16.66
CA TRP A 233 -0.47 22.32 15.92
C TRP A 233 -0.78 22.27 14.42
N VAL A 234 -1.09 21.10 13.86
CA VAL A 234 -1.35 20.91 12.43
C VAL A 234 -2.68 21.56 12.02
N GLY A 235 -3.69 21.50 12.88
CA GLY A 235 -5.07 21.86 12.54
C GLY A 235 -5.85 20.68 11.96
N ASN A 236 -6.91 20.96 11.21
CA ASN A 236 -7.83 19.95 10.70
C ASN A 236 -8.35 20.33 9.29
N TYR A 237 -9.26 19.53 8.74
CA TYR A 237 -9.82 19.80 7.41
C TYR A 237 -10.63 21.10 7.33
N GLU A 238 -11.14 21.64 8.45
CA GLU A 238 -11.94 22.87 8.46
C GLU A 238 -11.08 24.11 8.20
N ASN A 239 -9.85 24.10 8.70
CA ASN A 239 -8.86 25.17 8.54
C ASN A 239 -7.73 24.83 7.56
N ASP A 240 -7.93 23.82 6.71
CA ASP A 240 -6.98 23.38 5.69
C ASP A 240 -5.59 23.06 6.27
N TYR A 241 -5.54 22.45 7.45
CA TYR A 241 -4.31 22.08 8.14
C TYR A 241 -3.28 23.22 8.18
N GLN A 242 -3.73 24.44 8.45
CA GLN A 242 -2.96 25.68 8.29
C GLN A 242 -1.56 25.64 8.94
N GLY A 243 -1.41 24.91 10.06
CA GLY A 243 -0.15 24.80 10.80
C GLY A 243 0.97 24.15 10.00
N VAL A 244 0.64 23.29 9.04
CA VAL A 244 1.58 22.62 8.14
C VAL A 244 2.40 23.62 7.32
N SER A 245 1.85 24.79 7.00
CA SER A 245 2.48 25.77 6.12
C SER A 245 3.89 26.16 6.59
N THR A 246 4.04 26.49 7.87
CA THR A 246 5.34 26.84 8.49
C THR A 246 6.33 25.69 8.42
N LYS A 247 5.88 24.47 8.75
CA LYS A 247 6.73 23.27 8.69
C LYS A 247 7.19 22.99 7.26
N ARG A 248 6.27 23.07 6.30
CA ARG A 248 6.52 22.86 4.87
C ARG A 248 7.57 23.85 4.36
N GLU A 249 7.39 25.15 4.59
CA GLU A 249 8.33 26.18 4.11
C GLU A 249 9.73 26.00 4.68
N ALA A 250 9.83 25.58 5.95
CA ALA A 250 11.10 25.32 6.59
C ALA A 250 11.82 24.07 6.04
N CYS A 251 11.09 23.03 5.61
CA CYS A 251 11.66 21.78 5.09
C CYS A 251 11.90 21.83 3.57
N PHE A 252 11.00 22.46 2.81
CA PHE A 252 10.97 22.51 1.33
C PHE A 252 11.36 23.91 0.79
N LYS A 253 12.42 24.51 1.36
CA LYS A 253 12.89 25.85 0.98
C LYS A 253 13.13 25.98 -0.52
N ARG A 254 12.80 27.16 -1.06
CA ARG A 254 12.98 27.53 -2.49
C ARG A 254 12.20 26.63 -3.46
N ASN A 255 11.02 26.13 -3.06
CA ASN A 255 10.17 25.26 -3.87
C ASN A 255 10.87 24.00 -4.40
N LYS A 256 11.84 23.46 -3.65
CA LYS A 256 12.40 22.14 -3.95
C LYS A 256 11.33 21.08 -3.68
N SER A 257 11.08 20.19 -4.62
CA SER A 257 10.05 19.15 -4.50
C SER A 257 10.59 17.80 -4.01
N GLU A 258 11.90 17.57 -4.13
CA GLU A 258 12.47 16.24 -3.90
C GLU A 258 13.03 16.04 -2.49
N PHE A 259 12.76 14.88 -1.90
CA PHE A 259 13.38 14.41 -0.65
C PHE A 259 13.80 12.95 -0.76
N MET A 260 14.64 12.49 0.17
CA MET A 260 15.09 11.10 0.23
C MET A 260 14.34 10.35 1.32
N LEU A 261 13.77 9.20 0.97
CA LEU A 261 13.08 8.28 1.84
C LEU A 261 13.95 7.04 2.07
N TYR A 262 14.05 6.63 3.33
CA TYR A 262 14.58 5.32 3.72
C TYR A 262 13.53 4.58 4.54
N PHE A 263 13.41 3.28 4.31
CA PHE A 263 12.85 2.35 5.30
C PHE A 263 13.99 1.53 5.86
N VAL A 264 14.05 1.48 7.19
CA VAL A 264 15.07 0.72 7.90
C VAL A 264 14.45 -0.24 8.89
N GLU A 265 15.07 -1.40 9.05
CA GLU A 265 14.83 -2.33 10.15
C GLU A 265 15.80 -2.03 11.29
N SER A 266 15.31 -2.12 12.51
CA SER A 266 16.09 -1.83 13.71
C SER A 266 15.73 -2.79 14.84
N ASP A 267 16.76 -3.42 15.41
CA ASP A 267 16.66 -4.10 16.71
C ASP A 267 16.95 -3.14 17.87
N LYS A 268 17.13 -1.84 17.60
CA LYS A 268 17.40 -0.80 18.60
C LYS A 268 16.10 -0.28 19.20
N ASP A 269 16.16 0.13 20.46
CA ASP A 269 15.03 0.75 21.15
C ASP A 269 14.72 2.17 20.62
N LEU A 270 13.54 2.67 20.96
CA LEU A 270 13.09 4.02 20.56
C LEU A 270 14.03 5.13 21.08
N LYS A 271 14.66 4.92 22.25
CA LYS A 271 15.60 5.88 22.81
C LYS A 271 16.81 6.05 21.89
N TYR A 272 17.39 4.95 21.41
CA TYR A 272 18.50 4.96 20.47
C TYR A 272 18.13 5.68 19.16
N VAL A 273 16.96 5.37 18.59
CA VAL A 273 16.48 6.04 17.36
C VAL A 273 16.29 7.54 17.58
N THR A 274 15.78 7.93 18.76
CA THR A 274 15.62 9.34 19.16
C THR A 274 16.97 10.03 19.32
N ASP A 275 17.93 9.38 19.98
CA ASP A 275 19.29 9.89 20.16
C ASP A 275 20.03 10.03 18.82
N PHE A 276 19.89 9.06 17.93
CA PHE A 276 20.40 9.12 16.55
C PHE A 276 19.82 10.31 15.79
N LYS A 277 18.48 10.46 15.79
CA LYS A 277 17.74 11.58 15.20
C LYS A 277 18.27 12.93 15.74
N ASN A 278 18.49 13.03 17.04
CA ASN A 278 18.98 14.25 17.68
C ASN A 278 20.47 14.51 17.41
N ASN A 279 21.31 13.48 17.34
CA ASN A 279 22.71 13.60 16.98
C ASN A 279 22.85 14.18 15.55
N LEU A 280 22.14 13.62 14.56
CA LEU A 280 22.15 14.16 13.19
C LEU A 280 21.74 15.64 13.15
N ARG A 281 20.71 16.02 13.92
CA ARG A 281 20.23 17.41 14.02
C ARG A 281 21.25 18.34 14.66
N SER A 282 21.95 17.89 15.71
CA SER A 282 23.02 18.66 16.35
C SER A 282 24.24 18.79 15.45
N LYS A 283 24.60 17.71 14.73
CA LYS A 283 25.77 17.62 13.86
C LYS A 283 25.63 18.47 12.59
N PHE A 284 24.45 18.46 11.96
CA PHE A 284 24.22 19.11 10.66
C PHE A 284 23.34 20.37 10.72
N GLY A 285 22.74 20.67 11.88
CA GLY A 285 21.87 21.82 12.08
C GLY A 285 20.43 21.61 11.58
N PHE A 286 19.68 22.72 11.43
CA PHE A 286 18.28 22.77 10.96
C PHE A 286 17.23 22.12 11.88
N GLY A 287 17.62 21.57 13.03
CA GLY A 287 16.72 21.06 14.06
C GLY A 287 15.67 20.10 13.49
N LYS A 288 14.39 20.30 13.83
CA LYS A 288 13.28 19.45 13.34
C LYS A 288 13.03 19.55 11.82
N HIS A 289 13.73 20.42 11.09
CA HIS A 289 13.57 20.60 9.65
C HIS A 289 14.63 19.87 8.82
N LEU A 290 15.63 19.24 9.45
CA LEU A 290 16.63 18.44 8.74
C LEU A 290 16.01 17.16 8.15
N LEU A 291 15.31 16.43 9.00
CA LEU A 291 14.72 15.12 8.69
C LEU A 291 13.57 14.79 9.65
N HIS A 292 12.77 13.81 9.25
CA HIS A 292 11.80 13.11 10.08
C HIS A 292 12.17 11.63 10.16
N ILE A 293 12.06 11.05 11.35
CA ILE A 293 12.09 9.60 11.59
C ILE A 293 10.83 9.29 12.37
N THR A 294 10.08 8.30 11.90
CA THR A 294 8.88 7.80 12.58
C THR A 294 9.23 7.18 13.92
N ASP A 295 8.33 7.30 14.89
CA ASP A 295 8.58 6.85 16.25
C ASP A 295 8.04 5.43 16.50
N ASN A 296 7.23 4.87 15.59
CA ASN A 296 6.69 3.52 15.69
C ASN A 296 6.33 2.90 14.32
N ASN A 297 6.01 1.59 14.34
CA ASN A 297 5.64 0.83 13.16
C ASN A 297 4.38 1.34 12.45
N GLN A 298 3.40 1.86 13.18
CA GLN A 298 2.15 2.33 12.57
C GLN A 298 2.38 3.57 11.71
N GLU A 299 3.19 4.52 12.19
CA GLU A 299 3.64 5.67 11.39
C GLU A 299 4.48 5.23 10.18
N SER A 300 5.36 4.24 10.36
CA SER A 300 6.15 3.67 9.25
C SER A 300 5.23 3.04 8.18
N LYS A 301 4.22 2.28 8.58
CA LYS A 301 3.20 1.72 7.68
C LYS A 301 2.45 2.83 6.95
N GLN A 302 2.02 3.89 7.65
CA GLN A 302 1.36 5.04 7.03
C GLN A 302 2.24 5.71 5.96
N ILE A 303 3.52 5.93 6.24
CA ILE A 303 4.45 6.50 5.24
C ILE A 303 4.64 5.52 4.06
N ALA A 304 4.65 4.21 4.31
CA ALA A 304 4.76 3.21 3.25
C ALA A 304 3.54 3.25 2.33
N GLU A 305 2.33 3.34 2.87
CA GLU A 305 1.07 3.49 2.11
C GLU A 305 1.06 4.75 1.23
N LEU A 306 1.61 5.86 1.74
CA LEU A 306 1.63 7.15 1.05
C LEU A 306 2.72 7.25 -0.01
N LEU A 307 3.90 6.63 0.20
CA LEU A 307 5.10 6.86 -0.62
C LEU A 307 5.65 5.63 -1.35
N LEU A 308 5.17 4.42 -1.03
CA LEU A 308 5.44 3.18 -1.78
C LEU A 308 4.23 2.79 -2.66
N ASN A 309 3.41 3.77 -3.03
CA ASN A 309 2.32 3.63 -3.98
C ASN A 309 2.29 4.89 -4.88
N GLU A 310 2.43 4.70 -6.19
CA GLU A 310 2.52 5.82 -7.14
C GLU A 310 1.19 6.58 -7.27
N ASN A 311 0.04 5.91 -7.15
CA ASN A 311 -1.25 6.57 -7.13
C ASN A 311 -1.42 7.45 -5.88
N SER A 312 -0.90 7.00 -4.72
CA SER A 312 -0.85 7.81 -3.49
C SER A 312 0.01 9.06 -3.69
N ILE A 313 1.20 8.94 -4.27
CA ILE A 313 2.06 10.10 -4.57
C ILE A 313 1.37 11.07 -5.54
N SER A 314 0.73 10.53 -6.58
CA SER A 314 -0.06 11.32 -7.53
C SER A 314 -1.21 12.06 -6.84
N MET A 315 -1.94 11.36 -5.95
CA MET A 315 -3.02 11.95 -5.16
C MET A 315 -2.50 13.05 -4.25
N LEU A 316 -1.41 12.83 -3.51
CA LEU A 316 -0.79 13.85 -2.67
C LEU A 316 -0.54 15.13 -3.49
N ASN A 317 0.06 15.00 -4.67
CA ASN A 317 0.42 16.13 -5.52
C ASN A 317 -0.78 16.87 -6.12
N ASN A 318 -1.89 16.18 -6.40
CA ASN A 318 -2.96 16.71 -7.26
C ASN A 318 -4.32 16.87 -6.57
N SER A 319 -4.46 16.46 -5.31
CA SER A 319 -5.74 16.49 -4.57
C SER A 319 -5.94 17.74 -3.72
N TYR A 320 -7.20 18.07 -3.44
CA TYR A 320 -7.60 19.12 -2.50
C TYR A 320 -8.75 18.64 -1.60
N PRO A 321 -8.51 17.65 -0.73
CA PRO A 321 -9.56 16.94 0.01
C PRO A 321 -10.42 17.85 0.91
N THR A 322 -9.85 18.95 1.39
CA THR A 322 -10.50 19.95 2.27
C THR A 322 -11.58 20.77 1.55
N LYS A 323 -11.63 20.73 0.22
CA LYS A 323 -12.74 21.31 -0.57
C LYS A 323 -14.05 20.55 -0.39
N SER A 324 -14.00 19.30 0.07
CA SER A 324 -15.15 18.40 0.20
C SER A 324 -15.52 18.23 1.67
N LYS A 325 -15.99 19.30 2.33
CA LYS A 325 -16.23 19.32 3.78
C LYS A 325 -17.23 18.26 4.24
N ARG A 326 -18.31 18.05 3.47
CA ARG A 326 -19.35 17.05 3.82
C ARG A 326 -18.78 15.64 3.77
N PHE A 327 -17.96 15.37 2.76
CA PHE A 327 -17.24 14.11 2.67
C PHE A 327 -16.26 13.92 3.84
N GLN A 328 -15.53 14.95 4.29
CA GLN A 328 -14.62 14.83 5.43
C GLN A 328 -15.35 14.43 6.72
N GLU A 329 -16.49 15.07 7.01
CA GLU A 329 -17.36 14.71 8.14
C GLU A 329 -17.84 13.25 8.03
N LYS A 330 -18.28 12.84 6.84
CA LYS A 330 -18.75 11.47 6.59
C LYS A 330 -17.63 10.43 6.67
N LEU A 331 -16.43 10.76 6.19
CA LEU A 331 -15.26 9.88 6.22
C LEU A 331 -14.82 9.61 7.65
N HIS A 332 -14.88 10.62 8.52
CA HIS A 332 -14.59 10.43 9.95
C HIS A 332 -15.55 9.42 10.59
N LEU A 333 -16.86 9.60 10.39
CA LEU A 333 -17.89 8.66 10.88
C LEU A 333 -17.72 7.25 10.29
N PHE A 334 -17.29 7.15 9.03
CA PHE A 334 -17.03 5.85 8.39
C PHE A 334 -15.85 5.14 9.04
N ILE A 335 -14.75 5.85 9.29
CA ILE A 335 -13.57 5.32 9.99
C ILE A 335 -13.93 4.82 11.39
N GLU A 336 -14.73 5.57 12.14
CA GLU A 336 -15.19 5.14 13.47
C GLU A 336 -16.01 3.85 13.39
N GLN A 337 -16.92 3.72 12.41
CA GLN A 337 -17.76 2.53 12.29
C GLN A 337 -16.98 1.27 11.86
N ILE A 338 -16.01 1.38 10.95
CA ILE A 338 -15.18 0.22 10.59
C ILE A 338 -14.34 -0.23 11.79
N GLU A 339 -13.83 0.70 12.60
CA GLU A 339 -13.07 0.40 13.81
C GLU A 339 -13.93 -0.26 14.89
N MET A 340 -15.13 0.28 15.15
CA MET A 340 -16.11 -0.32 16.06
C MET A 340 -16.53 -1.73 15.61
N SER A 341 -16.50 -1.99 14.30
CA SER A 341 -16.82 -3.30 13.72
C SER A 341 -15.61 -4.24 13.64
N ASN A 342 -14.45 -3.83 14.18
CA ASN A 342 -13.19 -4.57 14.10
C ASN A 342 -12.77 -4.95 12.67
N ILE A 343 -13.16 -4.10 11.70
CA ILE A 343 -12.79 -4.25 10.30
C ILE A 343 -11.45 -3.56 10.08
N ARG A 344 -10.49 -4.29 9.54
CA ARG A 344 -9.19 -3.70 9.25
C ARG A 344 -9.29 -2.80 8.02
N ARG A 345 -8.65 -1.63 8.09
CA ARG A 345 -8.67 -0.63 7.01
C ARG A 345 -8.07 -1.15 5.70
N ASP A 346 -7.12 -2.09 5.76
CA ASP A 346 -6.52 -2.72 4.57
C ASP A 346 -7.50 -3.61 3.79
N GLN A 347 -8.64 -3.97 4.37
CA GLN A 347 -9.66 -4.80 3.73
C GLN A 347 -10.75 -4.00 3.04
N VAL A 348 -10.76 -2.68 3.20
CA VAL A 348 -11.82 -1.77 2.72
C VAL A 348 -11.25 -0.86 1.65
N CYS A 349 -12.04 -0.58 0.62
CA CYS A 349 -11.72 0.43 -0.39
C CYS A 349 -12.94 1.29 -0.72
N ILE A 350 -12.78 2.61 -0.64
CA ILE A 350 -13.81 3.58 -1.00
C ILE A 350 -13.83 3.73 -2.52
N ILE A 351 -15.04 3.76 -3.09
CA ILE A 351 -15.28 3.86 -4.52
C ILE A 351 -16.21 5.04 -4.85
N GLY A 352 -16.49 5.23 -6.14
CA GLY A 352 -17.56 6.12 -6.59
C GLY A 352 -17.37 7.59 -6.20
N GLY A 353 -18.38 8.18 -5.56
CA GLY A 353 -18.38 9.61 -5.20
C GLY A 353 -17.30 10.00 -4.20
N GLY A 354 -16.96 9.11 -3.27
CA GLY A 354 -15.95 9.35 -2.23
C GLY A 354 -14.55 9.59 -2.81
N VAL A 355 -14.21 8.90 -3.90
CA VAL A 355 -12.93 9.11 -4.62
C VAL A 355 -12.86 10.52 -5.21
N LEU A 356 -13.92 11.00 -5.86
CA LEU A 356 -13.97 12.36 -6.41
C LEU A 356 -13.88 13.42 -5.31
N ALA A 357 -14.46 13.13 -4.15
CA ALA A 357 -14.43 14.01 -3.00
C ALA A 357 -13.04 14.08 -2.36
N ALA A 358 -12.35 12.95 -2.19
CA ALA A 358 -10.98 12.88 -1.71
C ALA A 358 -9.99 13.62 -2.64
N LEU A 359 -10.23 13.58 -3.95
CA LEU A 359 -9.43 14.35 -4.92
C LEU A 359 -9.80 15.85 -4.97
N GLY A 360 -10.89 16.27 -4.32
CA GLY A 360 -11.38 17.66 -4.36
C GLY A 360 -12.03 18.06 -5.69
N ILE A 361 -12.49 17.07 -6.47
CA ILE A 361 -13.18 17.27 -7.76
C ILE A 361 -14.65 17.61 -7.51
N ARG A 362 -15.32 16.84 -6.65
CA ARG A 362 -16.74 17.01 -6.31
C ARG A 362 -17.03 16.46 -4.91
N ASP A 363 -17.72 17.24 -4.09
CA ASP A 363 -18.18 16.82 -2.77
C ASP A 363 -19.33 15.78 -2.85
N THR A 364 -19.50 14.98 -1.80
CA THR A 364 -20.52 13.93 -1.70
C THR A 364 -21.07 13.80 -0.28
N GLN A 365 -22.20 13.11 -0.11
CA GLN A 365 -22.87 12.96 1.20
C GLN A 365 -22.95 11.49 1.66
N ASP A 366 -22.57 10.58 0.78
CA ASP A 366 -22.60 9.13 0.85
C ASP A 366 -21.19 8.58 0.65
N ILE A 367 -20.90 7.42 1.23
CA ILE A 367 -19.66 6.68 0.97
C ILE A 367 -20.04 5.31 0.41
N ASP A 368 -19.74 5.12 -0.88
CA ASP A 368 -19.75 3.81 -1.51
C ASP A 368 -18.43 3.11 -1.19
N TYR A 369 -18.46 1.84 -0.77
CA TYR A 369 -17.27 1.06 -0.48
C TYR A 369 -17.39 -0.41 -0.89
N ILE A 370 -16.23 -1.05 -1.08
CA ILE A 370 -16.07 -2.49 -1.21
C ILE A 370 -15.24 -3.03 -0.05
N TYR A 371 -15.44 -4.31 0.28
CA TYR A 371 -14.78 -4.97 1.41
C TYR A 371 -14.45 -6.42 1.06
N SER A 372 -13.34 -6.97 1.57
CA SER A 372 -12.93 -8.35 1.24
C SER A 372 -13.85 -9.45 1.81
N GLY A 373 -14.74 -9.11 2.74
CA GLY A 373 -15.68 -10.05 3.36
C GLY A 373 -17.13 -9.80 2.97
N ASP A 374 -18.04 -10.38 3.74
CA ASP A 374 -19.47 -10.16 3.62
C ASP A 374 -19.87 -8.75 4.10
N ASP A 375 -21.06 -8.32 3.72
CA ASP A 375 -21.61 -7.01 4.07
C ASP A 375 -21.60 -6.80 5.60
N PRO A 376 -20.79 -5.86 6.11
CA PRO A 376 -20.71 -5.61 7.55
C PRO A 376 -21.94 -4.85 8.09
N CYS A 377 -22.90 -4.48 7.25
CA CYS A 377 -24.12 -3.76 7.62
C CYS A 377 -23.84 -2.45 8.36
N LEU A 378 -22.88 -1.65 7.86
CA LEU A 378 -22.59 -0.33 8.45
C LEU A 378 -23.82 0.58 8.37
N ASN A 379 -24.01 1.41 9.39
CA ASN A 379 -25.19 2.25 9.52
C ASN A 379 -24.97 3.64 8.89
N GLY A 380 -26.03 4.22 8.34
CA GLY A 380 -26.03 5.58 7.79
C GLY A 380 -25.91 5.60 6.27
N ASP A 381 -25.30 6.65 5.73
CA ASP A 381 -25.14 6.85 4.28
C ASP A 381 -23.90 6.10 3.74
N PHE A 382 -23.73 4.84 4.16
CA PHE A 382 -22.59 3.98 3.81
C PHE A 382 -23.07 2.76 3.03
N ASP A 383 -22.75 2.74 1.74
CA ASP A 383 -23.28 1.75 0.81
C ASP A 383 -22.21 0.70 0.47
N PHE A 384 -22.48 -0.56 0.83
CA PHE A 384 -21.65 -1.70 0.43
C PHE A 384 -21.94 -2.13 -1.02
N LYS A 385 -20.90 -2.18 -1.87
CA LYS A 385 -21.04 -2.34 -3.32
C LYS A 385 -20.35 -3.56 -3.94
N ASN A 386 -19.94 -4.58 -3.16
CA ASN A 386 -19.27 -5.76 -3.75
C ASN A 386 -20.04 -6.40 -4.92
N LYS A 387 -21.37 -6.40 -4.86
CA LYS A 387 -22.23 -6.99 -5.90
C LYS A 387 -22.11 -6.29 -7.25
N ASP A 388 -21.76 -5.00 -7.26
CA ASP A 388 -21.58 -4.20 -8.47
C ASP A 388 -20.39 -4.70 -9.30
N PHE A 389 -19.46 -5.45 -8.69
CA PHE A 389 -18.24 -5.96 -9.33
C PHE A 389 -18.39 -7.39 -9.85
N SER A 390 -19.58 -8.01 -9.73
CA SER A 390 -19.82 -9.39 -10.19
C SER A 390 -19.65 -9.57 -11.71
N ASN A 391 -20.04 -8.57 -12.49
CA ASN A 391 -19.93 -8.56 -13.96
C ASN A 391 -18.95 -7.49 -14.48
N TYR A 392 -18.18 -6.89 -13.59
CA TYR A 392 -17.22 -5.85 -13.96
C TYR A 392 -15.88 -6.45 -14.35
N LYS A 393 -15.09 -5.70 -15.12
CA LYS A 393 -13.78 -6.13 -15.61
C LYS A 393 -12.79 -6.45 -14.47
N PHE A 394 -12.89 -5.74 -13.36
CA PHE A 394 -12.02 -5.93 -12.21
C PHE A 394 -12.79 -6.53 -11.03
N SER A 395 -12.20 -7.54 -10.39
CA SER A 395 -12.73 -8.12 -9.15
C SER A 395 -12.51 -7.20 -7.95
N VAL A 396 -13.25 -7.43 -6.87
CA VAL A 396 -13.00 -6.77 -5.57
C VAL A 396 -11.57 -7.01 -5.10
N ASP A 397 -11.05 -8.24 -5.26
CA ASP A 397 -9.68 -8.59 -4.88
C ASP A 397 -8.63 -7.83 -5.68
N GLN A 398 -8.85 -7.60 -6.98
CA GLN A 398 -7.95 -6.78 -7.81
C GLN A 398 -7.89 -5.36 -7.30
N ILE A 399 -9.03 -4.76 -6.98
CA ILE A 399 -9.08 -3.36 -6.54
C ILE A 399 -8.46 -3.21 -5.14
N LEU A 400 -8.65 -4.20 -4.26
CA LEU A 400 -8.09 -4.16 -2.92
C LEU A 400 -6.59 -4.42 -2.89
N ASN A 401 -6.08 -5.32 -3.74
CA ASN A 401 -4.73 -5.84 -3.56
C ASN A 401 -3.71 -5.33 -4.58
N SER A 402 -4.15 -4.90 -5.76
CA SER A 402 -3.25 -4.42 -6.81
C SER A 402 -2.93 -2.93 -6.58
N PRO A 403 -1.67 -2.55 -6.29
CA PRO A 403 -1.31 -1.18 -5.91
C PRO A 403 -1.56 -0.13 -7.01
N ASP A 404 -1.71 -0.53 -8.27
CA ASP A 404 -2.09 0.34 -9.39
C ASP A 404 -3.60 0.63 -9.45
N LYS A 405 -4.41 -0.07 -8.64
CA LYS A 405 -5.88 0.05 -8.62
C LYS A 405 -6.41 0.91 -7.48
N HIS A 406 -5.55 1.36 -6.57
CA HIS A 406 -5.94 2.24 -5.48
C HIS A 406 -4.83 3.20 -5.07
N PHE A 407 -5.22 4.24 -4.34
CA PHE A 407 -4.34 5.10 -3.57
C PHE A 407 -4.76 5.10 -2.10
N TYR A 408 -3.91 5.61 -1.23
CA TYR A 408 -4.17 5.72 0.20
C TYR A 408 -4.45 7.16 0.63
N TYR A 409 -5.49 7.35 1.43
CA TYR A 409 -5.79 8.60 2.10
C TYR A 409 -6.31 8.30 3.52
N LEU A 410 -5.67 8.90 4.53
CA LEU A 410 -5.99 8.66 5.95
C LEU A 410 -6.00 7.18 6.35
N GLY A 411 -5.09 6.39 5.77
CA GLY A 411 -4.95 4.95 6.03
C GLY A 411 -6.08 4.09 5.44
N LEU A 412 -6.92 4.64 4.57
CA LEU A 412 -7.92 3.90 3.79
C LEU A 412 -7.54 3.85 2.32
N LYS A 413 -7.92 2.77 1.65
CA LYS A 413 -7.79 2.65 0.20
C LYS A 413 -8.95 3.38 -0.49
N PHE A 414 -8.64 4.02 -1.60
CA PHE A 414 -9.58 4.62 -2.53
C PHE A 414 -9.26 4.09 -3.92
N CYS A 415 -10.25 3.62 -4.67
CA CYS A 415 -9.96 3.09 -6.00
C CYS A 415 -9.44 4.19 -6.93
N SER A 416 -8.66 3.80 -7.93
CA SER A 416 -8.08 4.75 -8.88
C SER A 416 -9.16 5.49 -9.66
N LEU A 417 -8.82 6.69 -10.15
CA LEU A 417 -9.79 7.53 -10.87
C LEU A 417 -10.25 6.86 -12.18
N GLU A 418 -9.39 6.05 -12.79
CA GLU A 418 -9.68 5.23 -13.96
C GLU A 418 -10.82 4.23 -13.67
N ILE A 419 -10.78 3.55 -12.52
CA ILE A 419 -11.85 2.62 -12.11
C ILE A 419 -13.17 3.38 -11.94
N VAL A 420 -13.14 4.53 -11.28
CA VAL A 420 -14.35 5.36 -11.12
C VAL A 420 -14.91 5.79 -12.46
N ARG A 421 -14.05 6.19 -13.39
CA ARG A 421 -14.42 6.60 -14.74
C ARG A 421 -15.07 5.45 -15.52
N GLU A 422 -14.48 4.26 -15.48
CA GLU A 422 -14.98 3.07 -16.14
C GLU A 422 -16.35 2.65 -15.57
N LEU A 423 -16.48 2.49 -14.24
CA LEU A 423 -17.75 2.16 -13.59
C LEU A 423 -18.88 3.13 -13.97
N LYS A 424 -18.56 4.42 -14.04
CA LYS A 424 -19.51 5.47 -14.44
C LYS A 424 -19.85 5.43 -15.93
N THR A 425 -18.90 5.03 -16.77
CA THR A 425 -19.13 4.87 -18.21
C THR A 425 -20.09 3.72 -18.45
N ASP A 426 -19.87 2.58 -17.79
CA ASP A 426 -20.73 1.41 -17.93
C ASP A 426 -22.14 1.66 -17.42
N ARG A 427 -22.28 2.35 -16.28
CA ARG A 427 -23.59 2.68 -15.69
C ARG A 427 -24.34 3.76 -16.48
N SER A 428 -23.65 4.76 -17.02
CA SER A 428 -24.20 5.81 -17.89
C SER A 428 -25.40 6.59 -17.32
N GLU A 429 -25.46 6.79 -15.99
CA GLU A 429 -26.51 7.64 -15.41
C GLU A 429 -26.33 9.12 -15.79
N PRO A 430 -27.39 9.95 -15.74
CA PRO A 430 -27.27 11.37 -16.03
C PRO A 430 -26.19 12.10 -15.18
N LYS A 431 -25.99 11.69 -13.93
CA LYS A 431 -24.93 12.24 -13.05
C LYS A 431 -23.53 11.76 -13.42
N ASP A 432 -23.42 10.62 -14.10
CA ASP A 432 -22.14 10.01 -14.46
C ASP A 432 -21.50 10.69 -15.65
N ILE A 433 -22.29 11.14 -16.63
CA ILE A 433 -21.80 11.95 -17.76
C ILE A 433 -21.04 13.18 -17.25
N ASP A 434 -21.59 13.84 -16.23
CA ASP A 434 -20.99 15.01 -15.61
C ASP A 434 -19.70 14.66 -14.86
N ASP A 435 -19.73 13.56 -14.10
CA ASP A 435 -18.61 13.11 -13.30
C ASP A 435 -17.45 12.64 -14.22
N ILE A 436 -17.73 11.96 -15.34
CA ILE A 436 -16.75 11.55 -16.35
C ILE A 436 -16.07 12.78 -16.98
N LYS A 437 -16.85 13.81 -17.35
CA LYS A 437 -16.26 15.08 -17.85
C LYS A 437 -15.33 15.73 -16.82
N ALA A 438 -15.71 15.72 -15.54
CA ALA A 438 -14.89 16.26 -14.48
C ALA A 438 -13.58 15.47 -14.30
N ILE A 439 -13.67 14.13 -14.39
CA ILE A 439 -12.51 13.23 -14.39
C ILE A 439 -11.59 13.50 -15.57
N ASP A 440 -12.13 13.57 -16.79
CA ASP A 440 -11.34 13.81 -18.01
C ASP A 440 -10.58 15.14 -17.95
N ILE A 441 -11.24 16.20 -17.44
CA ILE A 441 -10.59 17.50 -17.22
C ILE A 441 -9.50 17.39 -16.14
N TYR A 442 -9.75 16.65 -15.06
CA TYR A 442 -8.76 16.45 -14.00
C TYR A 442 -7.50 15.74 -14.50
N LEU A 443 -7.67 14.71 -15.34
CA LEU A 443 -6.60 13.91 -15.94
C LEU A 443 -5.89 14.61 -17.10
N SER A 444 -6.50 15.62 -17.72
CA SER A 444 -5.90 16.32 -18.85
C SER A 444 -4.63 17.11 -18.46
N ASN A 445 -3.55 16.92 -19.23
CA ASN A 445 -2.28 17.63 -19.06
C ASN A 445 -2.35 19.09 -19.57
N GLU A 446 -3.20 19.36 -20.57
CA GLU A 446 -3.42 20.69 -21.14
C GLU A 446 -4.67 21.34 -20.55
N LYS A 447 -4.52 21.93 -19.37
CA LYS A 447 -5.63 22.63 -18.71
C LYS A 447 -5.83 24.00 -19.35
N SER A 448 -6.74 24.13 -20.31
CA SER A 448 -7.17 25.48 -20.70
C SER A 448 -7.94 26.11 -19.53
N LEU A 449 -7.68 27.39 -19.24
CA LEU A 449 -8.44 28.13 -18.22
C LEU A 449 -9.96 28.10 -18.51
N LEU A 450 -10.32 27.98 -19.79
CA LEU A 450 -11.68 27.87 -20.26
C LEU A 450 -12.33 26.55 -19.79
N ASP A 451 -11.62 25.42 -19.85
CA ASP A 451 -12.15 24.12 -19.41
C ASP A 451 -12.39 24.09 -17.91
N TYR A 452 -11.48 24.67 -17.13
CA TYR A 452 -11.65 24.80 -15.68
C TYR A 452 -12.83 25.72 -15.32
N PHE A 453 -12.97 26.85 -16.03
CA PHE A 453 -14.07 27.78 -15.84
C PHE A 453 -15.42 27.16 -16.26
N ASN A 454 -15.45 26.46 -17.39
CA ASN A 454 -16.61 25.71 -17.88
C ASN A 454 -17.02 24.62 -16.89
N LEU A 455 -16.05 23.88 -16.33
CA LEU A 455 -16.31 22.90 -15.28
C LEU A 455 -16.91 23.55 -14.03
N LYS A 456 -16.36 24.68 -13.57
CA LYS A 456 -16.91 25.42 -12.41
C LYS A 456 -18.33 25.90 -12.66
N ILE A 457 -18.60 26.53 -13.81
CA ILE A 457 -19.95 26.95 -14.20
C ILE A 457 -20.88 25.74 -14.24
N PHE A 458 -20.41 24.62 -14.79
CA PHE A 458 -21.19 23.41 -14.94
C PHE A 458 -21.54 22.75 -13.60
N LEU A 459 -20.56 22.58 -12.71
CA LEU A 459 -20.77 22.10 -11.36
C LEU A 459 -21.71 23.04 -10.58
N LEU A 460 -21.57 24.36 -10.75
CA LEU A 460 -22.48 25.34 -10.16
C LEU A 460 -23.91 25.20 -10.69
N LYS A 461 -24.10 25.05 -12.01
CA LYS A 461 -25.42 24.79 -12.62
C LYS A 461 -26.07 23.54 -12.03
N ARG A 462 -25.29 22.48 -11.78
CA ARG A 462 -25.77 21.26 -11.13
C ARG A 462 -26.19 21.49 -9.67
N VAL A 463 -25.41 22.23 -8.89
CA VAL A 463 -25.76 22.62 -7.51
C VAL A 463 -27.07 23.42 -7.51
N VAL A 464 -27.19 24.41 -8.38
CA VAL A 464 -28.41 25.23 -8.53
C VAL A 464 -29.61 24.36 -8.93
N ARG A 465 -29.44 23.43 -9.88
CA ARG A 465 -30.51 22.51 -10.30
C ARG A 465 -30.97 21.63 -9.14
N ARG A 466 -30.05 21.09 -8.33
CA ARG A 466 -30.40 20.32 -7.12
C ARG A 466 -31.12 21.17 -6.08
N GLY A 467 -30.64 22.39 -5.82
CA GLY A 467 -31.31 23.34 -4.95
C GLY A 467 -32.74 23.65 -5.40
N MET A 468 -32.95 23.87 -6.70
CA MET A 468 -34.30 24.07 -7.26
C MET A 468 -35.19 22.83 -7.08
N ILE A 469 -34.63 21.62 -7.24
CA ILE A 469 -35.38 20.38 -6.99
C ILE A 469 -35.78 20.29 -5.50
N SER A 470 -34.85 20.54 -4.57
CA SER A 470 -35.14 20.55 -3.13
C SER A 470 -36.20 21.59 -2.76
N ILE A 471 -36.13 22.79 -3.33
CA ILE A 471 -37.17 23.83 -3.16
C ILE A 471 -38.52 23.33 -3.69
N ARG A 472 -38.56 22.74 -4.89
CA ARG A 472 -39.80 22.18 -5.46
C ARG A 472 -40.40 21.09 -4.58
N ILE A 473 -39.57 20.21 -4.03
CA ILE A 473 -40.02 19.16 -3.09
C ILE A 473 -40.57 19.81 -1.82
N GLY A 474 -39.85 20.78 -1.24
CA GLY A 474 -40.30 21.52 -0.06
C GLY A 474 -41.63 22.24 -0.27
N VAL A 475 -41.76 22.98 -1.38
CA VAL A 475 -43.03 23.61 -1.79
C VAL A 475 -44.12 22.56 -1.98
N GLY A 476 -43.82 21.45 -2.65
CA GLY A 476 -44.77 20.34 -2.84
C GLY A 476 -45.23 19.71 -1.52
N ASN A 477 -44.36 19.64 -0.51
CA ASN A 477 -44.72 19.15 0.83
C ASN A 477 -45.58 20.17 1.59
N VAL A 478 -45.26 21.46 1.51
CA VAL A 478 -46.07 22.55 2.11
C VAL A 478 -47.46 22.60 1.46
N LEU A 479 -47.55 22.53 0.14
CA LEU A 479 -48.83 22.52 -0.58
C LEU A 479 -49.67 21.27 -0.25
N ARG A 480 -49.03 20.12 -0.01
CA ARG A 480 -49.69 18.90 0.49
C ARG A 480 -50.20 19.09 1.92
N PHE A 481 -49.37 19.63 2.81
CA PHE A 481 -49.74 19.91 4.20
C PHE A 481 -50.91 20.88 4.32
N LEU A 482 -50.94 21.91 3.46
CA LEU A 482 -52.02 22.90 3.42
C LEU A 482 -53.28 22.40 2.67
N GLY A 483 -53.27 21.20 2.09
CA GLY A 483 -54.41 20.63 1.36
C GLY A 483 -54.74 21.34 0.03
N ILE A 484 -53.85 22.19 -0.48
CA ILE A 484 -54.11 23.04 -1.67
C ILE A 484 -53.70 22.33 -2.97
N ILE A 485 -52.99 21.19 -2.87
CA ILE A 485 -52.44 20.50 -4.04
C ILE A 485 -53.53 19.98 -4.99
N ASP A 486 -54.68 19.55 -4.46
CA ASP A 486 -55.79 19.02 -5.25
C ASP A 486 -56.57 20.14 -5.96
N GLU A 487 -56.66 21.31 -5.34
CA GLU A 487 -57.27 22.50 -5.92
C GLU A 487 -56.38 23.10 -7.02
N ILE A 488 -55.05 23.08 -6.84
CA ILE A 488 -54.10 23.46 -7.88
C ILE A 488 -54.18 22.50 -9.07
N LYS A 489 -54.28 21.18 -8.84
CA LYS A 489 -54.44 20.18 -9.90
C LYS A 489 -55.74 20.37 -10.69
N LYS A 490 -56.86 20.67 -10.02
CA LYS A 490 -58.14 21.01 -10.68
C LYS A 490 -58.02 22.24 -11.58
N VAL A 491 -57.39 23.31 -11.11
CA VAL A 491 -57.24 24.56 -11.88
C VAL A 491 -56.30 24.39 -13.08
N LEU A 492 -55.26 23.56 -12.94
CA LEU A 492 -54.29 23.29 -14.02
C LEU A 492 -54.73 22.17 -14.98
N GLY A 493 -55.90 21.54 -14.77
CA GLY A 493 -56.40 20.45 -15.62
C GLY A 493 -55.53 19.19 -15.59
N MET A 494 -54.72 19.02 -14.54
CA MET A 494 -53.85 17.84 -14.38
C MET A 494 -54.65 16.77 -13.64
N LYS A 495 -54.85 15.60 -14.28
CA LYS A 495 -55.50 14.44 -13.65
C LYS A 495 -54.68 13.88 -12.49
#